data_AF-A0A378ASI1-F1
#
_entry.id   AF-A0A378ASI1-F1
#
_cell.length_a   1.000
_cell.length_b   1.000
_cell.length_c   1.000
_cell.angle_alpha   90.00
_cell.angle_beta   90.00
_cell.angle_gamma   90.00
#
_symmetry.space_group_name_H-M   'P 1'
#
loop_
_entity.id
_entity.type
_entity.pdbx_description
1 polymer ?
#
loop_
_entity_poly.entity_id
_entity_poly.type
_entity_poly.pdbx_seq_one_letter_code
_entity_poly.pdbx_strand_id
1 'polypeptide(L)'
;MRVRTNHGNTEKVDFYDDFIENIANTPWEMEIYKRQMSLAASIGLTHSEPQQQILFQTKIKNVLMPYVNKYAPIGTSRRNMMTKYYYKVRRAILG
;
A
#
# COMPACT_ATOMS: atom_id res chain seq x y z
N MET A 1 -32.44 4.11 -31.28
CA MET A 1 -31.53 5.25 -31.54
C MET A 1 -31.86 6.35 -30.54
N ARG A 2 -30.97 6.63 -29.58
CA ARG A 2 -31.14 7.75 -28.63
C ARG A 2 -29.97 8.71 -28.83
N VAL A 3 -30.31 9.97 -29.06
CA VAL A 3 -29.42 11.07 -29.46
C VAL A 3 -28.45 11.39 -28.33
N ARG A 4 -27.13 11.34 -28.59
CA ARG A 4 -26.11 11.87 -27.68
C ARG A 4 -25.94 13.35 -27.98
N THR A 5 -26.39 14.20 -27.06
CA THR A 5 -26.08 15.64 -27.07
C THR A 5 -24.74 15.86 -26.39
N ASN A 6 -23.76 16.33 -27.15
CA ASN A 6 -22.44 16.77 -26.69
C ASN A 6 -22.56 17.69 -25.47
N HIS A 7 -21.90 17.32 -24.37
CA HIS A 7 -21.65 18.21 -23.24
C HIS A 7 -20.18 18.08 -22.82
N GLY A 8 -19.48 19.20 -22.95
CA GLY A 8 -18.33 19.69 -22.18
C GLY A 8 -17.27 18.74 -21.63
N ASN A 9 -15.99 19.09 -21.88
CA ASN A 9 -14.84 18.71 -21.06
C ASN A 9 -15.21 18.68 -19.57
N THR A 10 -15.31 17.49 -18.98
CA THR A 10 -15.52 17.29 -17.56
C THR A 10 -14.26 16.63 -16.99
N GLU A 11 -13.49 17.37 -16.19
CA GLU A 11 -12.29 16.91 -15.46
C GLU A 11 -12.57 15.80 -14.42
N LYS A 12 -13.81 15.30 -14.38
CA LYS A 12 -14.26 14.18 -13.56
C LYS A 12 -15.00 13.20 -14.45
N VAL A 13 -14.25 12.41 -15.20
CA VAL A 13 -14.79 11.15 -15.70
C VAL A 13 -14.81 10.24 -14.48
N ASP A 14 -15.97 10.05 -13.88
CA ASP A 14 -16.16 9.12 -12.78
C ASP A 14 -16.03 7.70 -13.35
N PHE A 15 -14.78 7.20 -13.34
CA PHE A 15 -14.37 5.89 -13.88
C PHE A 15 -15.23 4.72 -13.38
N TYR A 16 -15.91 4.91 -12.26
CA TYR A 16 -16.65 3.87 -11.56
C TYR A 16 -18.16 3.89 -11.81
N ASP A 17 -18.72 5.00 -12.29
CA ASP A 17 -20.17 5.13 -12.47
C ASP A 17 -20.67 4.21 -13.59
N ASP A 18 -19.90 4.12 -14.67
CA ASP A 18 -20.22 3.27 -15.83
C ASP A 18 -19.48 1.92 -15.79
N PHE A 19 -18.82 1.55 -14.68
CA PHE A 19 -17.96 0.36 -14.62
C PHE A 19 -18.73 -0.93 -14.93
N ILE A 20 -19.92 -1.08 -14.37
CA ILE A 20 -20.76 -2.27 -14.57
C ILE A 20 -21.29 -2.33 -16.01
N GLU A 21 -21.71 -1.18 -16.56
CA GLU A 21 -22.18 -1.09 -17.95
C GLU A 21 -21.07 -1.42 -18.95
N ASN A 22 -19.83 -1.00 -18.67
CA ASN A 22 -18.67 -1.27 -19.52
C ASN A 22 -18.18 -2.72 -19.47
N ILE A 23 -18.53 -3.47 -18.41
CA ILE A 23 -18.13 -4.87 -18.25
C ILE A 23 -19.23 -5.83 -18.73
N ALA A 24 -20.49 -5.40 -18.69
CA ALA A 24 -21.61 -6.19 -19.19
C ALA A 24 -21.40 -6.59 -20.66
N ASN A 25 -21.65 -7.86 -20.99
CA ASN A 25 -21.48 -8.46 -22.32
C ASN A 25 -20.03 -8.56 -22.81
N THR A 26 -19.05 -8.38 -21.94
CA THR A 26 -17.65 -8.64 -22.28
C THR A 26 -17.28 -10.10 -22.00
N PRO A 27 -16.34 -10.70 -22.74
CA PRO A 27 -15.88 -12.07 -22.48
C PRO A 27 -15.32 -12.30 -21.07
N TRP A 28 -14.87 -11.23 -20.40
CA TRP A 28 -14.29 -11.26 -19.06
C TRP A 28 -15.26 -10.89 -17.94
N GLU A 29 -16.53 -10.62 -18.25
CA GLU A 29 -17.58 -10.27 -17.29
C GLU A 29 -17.63 -11.24 -16.09
N MET A 30 -17.73 -12.54 -16.41
CA MET A 30 -17.79 -13.60 -15.40
C MET A 30 -16.53 -13.69 -14.54
N GLU A 31 -15.35 -13.38 -15.10
CA GLU A 31 -14.11 -13.38 -14.33
C GLU A 31 -14.05 -12.20 -13.35
N ILE A 32 -14.48 -11.02 -13.78
CA ILE A 32 -14.49 -9.84 -12.92
C ILE A 32 -15.45 -10.06 -11.75
N TYR A 33 -16.67 -10.54 -12.00
CA TYR A 33 -17.60 -10.85 -10.91
C TYR A 33 -17.06 -11.91 -9.95
N LYS A 34 -16.42 -12.97 -10.46
CA LYS A 34 -15.79 -13.99 -9.60
C LYS A 34 -14.67 -13.40 -8.73
N ARG A 35 -13.83 -12.53 -9.28
CA ARG A 35 -12.77 -11.85 -8.51
C ARG A 35 -13.36 -10.92 -7.45
N GLN A 36 -14.38 -10.14 -7.79
CA GLN A 36 -15.06 -9.26 -6.85
C GLN A 36 -15.75 -10.04 -5.74
N MET A 37 -16.39 -11.17 -6.05
CA MET A 37 -17.06 -12.00 -5.05
C MET A 37 -16.06 -12.73 -4.15
N SER A 38 -14.92 -13.19 -4.69
CA SER A 38 -13.81 -13.73 -3.90
C SER A 38 -13.16 -12.67 -3.01
N LEU A 39 -13.06 -11.43 -3.48
CA LEU A 39 -12.54 -10.29 -2.73
C LEU A 39 -13.53 -9.85 -1.64
N ALA A 40 -14.83 -9.83 -1.93
CA ALA A 40 -15.86 -9.53 -0.94
C ALA A 40 -15.95 -10.63 0.13
N ALA A 41 -15.75 -11.91 -0.24
CA ALA A 41 -15.70 -13.01 0.70
C ALA A 41 -14.47 -12.94 1.61
N SER A 42 -13.31 -12.48 1.10
CA SER A 42 -12.13 -12.25 1.94
C SER A 42 -12.28 -11.01 2.82
N ILE A 43 -12.87 -9.92 2.31
CA ILE A 43 -13.10 -8.68 3.07
C ILE A 43 -14.16 -8.88 4.17
N GLY A 44 -15.23 -9.64 3.89
CA GLY A 44 -16.28 -9.96 4.86
C GLY A 44 -15.81 -10.79 6.06
N LEU A 45 -14.67 -11.47 5.94
CA LEU A 45 -14.00 -12.19 7.02
C LEU A 45 -12.96 -11.33 7.78
N THR A 46 -12.65 -10.12 7.29
CA THR A 46 -11.56 -9.28 7.81
C THR A 46 -11.99 -7.83 8.05
N HIS A 47 -13.14 -7.62 8.68
CA HIS A 47 -13.45 -6.35 9.36
C HIS A 47 -12.85 -6.28 10.79
N SER A 48 -11.82 -7.07 11.08
CA SER A 48 -10.83 -6.72 12.10
C SER A 48 -9.74 -5.91 11.42
N GLU A 49 -9.46 -4.69 11.93
CA GLU A 49 -8.23 -3.93 11.68
C GLU A 49 -7.10 -4.88 11.25
N PRO A 50 -6.51 -4.73 10.06
CA PRO A 50 -5.46 -5.65 9.63
C PRO A 50 -4.37 -5.57 10.68
N GLN A 51 -4.27 -6.61 11.53
CA GLN A 51 -3.11 -6.83 12.38
C GLN A 51 -1.96 -7.10 11.40
N GLN A 52 -1.38 -6.02 10.88
CA GLN A 52 -0.18 -6.06 10.08
C GLN A 52 0.81 -6.85 10.91
N GLN A 53 1.20 -8.03 10.43
CA GLN A 53 2.15 -8.88 11.13
C GLN A 53 3.46 -8.11 11.21
N ILE A 54 3.68 -7.41 12.34
CA ILE A 54 4.86 -6.60 12.53
C ILE A 54 6.04 -7.56 12.60
N LEU A 55 6.91 -7.48 11.59
CA LEU A 55 8.15 -8.23 11.53
C LEU A 55 8.93 -8.06 12.84
N PHE A 56 9.52 -9.15 13.32
CA PHE A 56 10.29 -9.14 14.57
C PHE A 56 11.40 -8.08 14.57
N GLN A 57 12.02 -7.85 13.40
CA GLN A 57 13.00 -6.79 13.17
C GLN A 57 12.45 -5.39 13.49
N THR A 58 11.21 -5.12 13.10
CA THR A 58 10.53 -3.84 13.36
C THR A 58 10.20 -3.68 14.84
N LYS A 59 9.82 -4.76 15.53
CA LYS A 59 9.59 -4.75 16.98
C LYS A 59 10.88 -4.35 17.72
N ILE A 60 12.00 -5.00 17.40
CA ILE A 60 13.29 -4.67 18.01
C ILE A 60 13.68 -3.22 17.71
N LYS A 61 13.55 -2.79 16.44
CA LYS A 61 13.86 -1.42 16.04
C LYS A 61 13.06 -0.41 16.86
N ASN A 62 11.75 -0.61 17.02
CA ASN A 62 10.88 0.32 17.74
C ASN A 62 11.26 0.43 19.22
N VAL A 63 11.63 -0.68 19.85
CA VAL A 63 12.09 -0.68 21.25
C VAL A 63 13.45 0.03 21.40
N LEU A 64 14.35 -0.15 20.44
CA LEU A 64 15.71 0.42 20.51
C LEU A 64 15.75 1.90 20.13
N MET A 65 14.89 2.34 19.20
CA MET A 65 14.87 3.70 18.66
C MET A 65 14.88 4.83 19.71
N PRO A 66 14.07 4.83 20.80
CA PRO A 66 14.09 5.89 21.79
C PRO A 66 15.46 6.02 22.49
N TYR A 67 16.14 4.92 22.76
CA TYR A 67 17.48 4.94 23.36
C TYR A 67 18.49 5.54 22.39
N VAL A 68 18.46 5.12 21.12
CA VAL A 68 19.36 5.69 20.10
C VAL A 68 19.11 7.19 19.93
N ASN A 69 17.85 7.63 19.95
CA ASN A 69 17.50 9.05 19.85
C ASN A 69 17.96 9.85 21.07
N LYS A 70 17.94 9.26 22.28
CA LYS A 70 18.44 9.89 23.51
C LYS A 70 19.95 10.17 23.45
N TYR A 71 20.74 9.24 22.89
CA TYR A 71 22.22 9.36 22.87
C TYR A 71 22.80 9.90 21.55
N ALA A 72 22.06 9.77 20.46
CA ALA A 72 22.42 10.21 19.12
C ALA A 72 21.17 10.76 18.38
N PRO A 73 20.77 12.00 18.69
CA PRO A 73 19.68 12.69 18.01
C PRO A 73 19.89 12.79 16.50
N ILE A 74 18.79 12.90 15.77
CA ILE A 74 18.77 13.07 14.31
C ILE A 74 19.52 14.38 13.97
N GLY A 75 20.39 14.32 12.94
CA GLY A 75 21.20 15.46 12.51
C GLY A 75 22.54 15.62 13.24
N THR A 76 22.82 14.83 14.27
CA THR A 76 24.13 14.87 14.94
C THR A 76 25.21 14.13 14.13
N SER A 77 26.47 14.59 14.24
CA SER A 77 27.63 13.90 13.64
C SER A 77 27.74 12.45 14.13
N ARG A 78 27.42 12.20 15.41
CA ARG A 78 27.38 10.87 16.01
C ARG A 78 26.38 9.94 15.32
N ARG A 79 25.16 10.43 15.03
CA ARG A 79 24.13 9.66 14.31
C ARG A 79 24.55 9.34 12.88
N ASN A 80 25.23 10.28 12.22
CA ASN A 80 25.78 10.08 10.87
C ASN A 80 26.87 9.00 10.87
N MET A 81 27.78 9.02 11.86
CA MET A 81 28.81 7.98 12.02
C MET A 81 28.17 6.60 12.24
N MET A 82 27.23 6.47 13.18
CA MET A 82 26.52 5.20 13.44
C MET A 82 25.82 4.66 12.19
N THR A 83 25.16 5.54 11.42
CA THR A 83 24.50 5.17 10.17
C THR A 83 25.49 4.63 9.13
N LYS A 84 26.66 5.28 8.99
CA LYS A 84 27.71 4.82 8.06
C LYS A 84 28.22 3.42 8.42
N TYR A 85 28.51 3.16 9.70
CA TYR A 85 28.97 1.84 10.14
C TYR A 85 27.89 0.78 9.97
N TYR A 86 26.63 1.09 10.30
CA TYR A 86 25.50 0.20 10.08
C TYR A 86 25.42 -0.26 8.62
N TYR A 87 25.47 0.66 7.65
CA TYR A 87 25.41 0.30 6.24
C TYR A 87 26.67 -0.41 5.74
N LYS A 88 27.86 -0.11 6.30
CA LYS A 88 29.09 -0.83 5.98
C LYS A 88 29.00 -2.30 6.38
N VAL A 89 28.52 -2.59 7.59
CA VAL A 89 28.30 -3.96 8.08
C VAL A 89 27.19 -4.64 7.29
N ARG A 90 26.07 -3.96 7.06
CA ARG A 90 24.94 -4.50 6.29
C ARG A 90 25.36 -4.91 4.88
N ARG A 91 26.16 -4.10 4.17
CA ARG A 91 26.69 -4.47 2.85
C ARG A 91 27.64 -5.66 2.92
N ALA A 92 28.54 -5.70 3.90
CA ALA A 92 29.45 -6.83 4.04
C ALA A 92 28.73 -8.19 4.24
N ILE A 93 27.53 -8.19 4.83
CA ILE A 93 26.72 -9.40 5.06
C ILE A 93 25.82 -9.73 3.86
N LEU A 94 25.28 -8.72 3.16
CA LEU A 94 24.30 -8.92 2.09
C LEU A 94 24.87 -8.91 0.66
N GLY A 95 26.11 -8.45 0.46
CA GLY A 95 26.68 -8.17 -0.86
C GLY A 95 26.57 -6.69 -1.23
#